data_AF-A0A961WC37-F1
#
_entry.id   AF-A0A961WC37-F1
#
_cell.length_a   1.000
_cell.length_b   1.000
_cell.length_c   1.000
_cell.angle_alpha   90.00
_cell.angle_beta   90.00
_cell.angle_gamma   90.00
#
_symmetry.space_group_name_H-M   'P 1'
#
loop_
_entity.id
_entity.type
_entity.pdbx_description
1 polymer ?
#
loop_
_entity_poly.entity_id
_entity_poly.type
_entity_poly.pdbx_seq_one_letter_code
_entity_poly.pdbx_strand_id
1 'polypeptide(L)' 'VGLRRGLPRDKAEAYEVLGANPEASDKILKRLVDALRATWHPDHARSEEDRVAREERIKQINVAWDLIQEKRVEA' A
#
# COMPACT_ATOMS: atom_id res chain seq x y z
N VAL A 1 -12.60 9.65 -11.94
CA VAL A 1 -12.88 8.43 -11.14
C VAL A 1 -12.23 8.63 -9.79
N GLY A 2 -13.03 8.77 -8.74
CA GLY A 2 -12.57 9.20 -7.43
C GLY A 2 -11.83 8.09 -6.70
N LEU A 3 -10.53 8.26 -6.51
CA LEU A 3 -9.77 7.50 -5.51
C LEU A 3 -10.39 7.81 -4.15
N ARG A 4 -11.27 6.93 -3.70
CA ARG A 4 -11.85 7.02 -2.35
C ARG A 4 -10.67 7.00 -1.37
N ARG A 5 -10.54 8.06 -0.58
CA ARG A 5 -9.58 8.21 0.54
C ARG A 5 -9.93 7.22 1.67
N GLY A 6 -9.92 5.92 1.40
CA GLY A 6 -10.25 4.86 2.34
C GLY A 6 -9.24 3.73 2.28
N LEU A 7 -9.18 2.95 3.36
CA LEU A 7 -8.44 1.68 3.35
C LEU A 7 -9.05 0.76 2.28
N PRO A 8 -8.23 0.05 1.51
CA PRO A 8 -8.75 -0.88 0.50
C PRO A 8 -9.59 -1.96 1.17
N ARG A 9 -10.73 -2.29 0.58
CA ARG A 9 -11.67 -3.30 1.10
C ARG A 9 -11.50 -4.65 0.39
N ASP A 10 -10.97 -4.62 -0.82
CA ASP A 10 -10.77 -5.78 -1.67
C ASP A 10 -9.48 -5.66 -2.50
N LYS A 11 -9.06 -6.78 -3.12
CA LYS A 11 -7.80 -6.85 -3.86
C LYS A 11 -7.69 -5.85 -5.00
N ALA A 12 -8.78 -5.62 -5.72
CA ALA A 12 -8.79 -4.66 -6.82
C ALA A 12 -8.42 -3.26 -6.29
N GLU A 13 -9.06 -2.81 -5.21
CA GLU A 13 -8.69 -1.58 -4.52
C GLU A 13 -7.26 -1.63 -3.96
N ALA A 14 -6.80 -2.77 -3.43
CA ALA A 14 -5.44 -2.91 -2.94
C ALA A 14 -4.38 -2.71 -4.05
N TYR A 15 -4.59 -3.29 -5.22
CA TYR A 15 -3.73 -3.08 -6.39
C TYR A 15 -3.76 -1.63 -6.86
N GLU A 16 -4.93 -0.97 -6.86
CA GLU A 16 -5.05 0.46 -7.18
C GLU A 16 -4.34 1.36 -6.15
N VAL A 17 -4.48 1.07 -4.85
CA VAL A 17 -3.80 1.80 -3.76
C VAL A 17 -2.28 1.72 -3.89
N LEU A 18 -1.77 0.54 -4.26
CA LEU A 18 -0.36 0.32 -4.51
C LEU A 18 0.09 0.83 -5.89
N GLY A 19 -0.84 1.12 -6.81
CA GLY A 19 -0.52 1.44 -8.20
C GLY A 19 0.14 0.27 -8.94
N ALA A 20 -0.18 -0.95 -8.55
CA ALA A 20 0.42 -2.17 -9.07
C ALA A 20 -0.54 -2.93 -9.99
N ASN A 21 0.00 -3.61 -11.00
CA ASN A 21 -0.80 -4.47 -11.87
C ASN A 21 -1.19 -5.76 -11.10
N PRO A 22 -2.47 -6.17 -11.05
CA PRO A 22 -2.89 -7.46 -10.49
C PRO A 22 -2.22 -8.68 -11.13
N GLU A 23 -1.71 -8.56 -12.37
CA GLU A 23 -0.97 -9.61 -13.06
C GLU A 23 0.52 -9.67 -12.68
N ALA A 24 1.02 -8.70 -11.90
CA ALA A 24 2.41 -8.66 -11.50
C ALA A 24 2.75 -9.81 -10.53
N SER A 25 3.95 -10.38 -10.67
CA SER A 25 4.43 -11.43 -9.78
C SER A 25 4.67 -10.91 -8.35
N ASP A 26 4.55 -11.78 -7.35
CA ASP A 26 4.70 -11.45 -5.93
C ASP A 26 6.04 -10.78 -5.62
N LYS A 27 7.10 -11.20 -6.34
CA LYS A 27 8.44 -10.63 -6.21
C LYS A 27 8.50 -9.15 -6.62
N ILE A 28 7.73 -8.77 -7.65
CA ILE A 28 7.60 -7.39 -8.12
C ILE A 28 6.73 -6.61 -7.13
N LEU A 29 5.59 -7.17 -6.72
CA LEU A 29 4.69 -6.53 -5.77
C LEU A 29 5.38 -6.26 -4.43
N LYS A 30 6.12 -7.24 -3.89
CA LYS A 30 6.90 -7.09 -2.66
C LYS A 30 7.94 -5.99 -2.79
N ARG A 31 8.68 -5.93 -3.90
CA ARG A 31 9.66 -4.85 -4.15
C ARG A 31 9.00 -3.48 -4.23
N LEU A 32 7.83 -3.39 -4.86
CA LEU A 32 7.07 -2.15 -4.98
C LEU A 32 6.56 -1.68 -3.61
N VAL A 33 6.00 -2.57 -2.80
CA VAL A 33 5.56 -2.27 -1.43
C VAL A 33 6.74 -1.82 -0.56
N ASP A 34 7.89 -2.48 -0.67
CA ASP A 34 9.11 -2.13 0.06
C ASP A 34 9.60 -0.72 -0.33
N ALA A 35 9.65 -0.41 -1.63
CA ALA A 35 9.99 0.91 -2.14
C ALA A 35 9.00 2.00 -1.69
N LEU A 36 7.70 1.71 -1.69
CA LEU A 36 6.67 2.61 -1.20
C LEU A 36 6.84 2.90 0.29
N ARG A 37 7.12 1.88 1.11
CA ARG A 37 7.39 2.05 2.54
C ARG A 37 8.62 2.91 2.81
N ALA A 38 9.70 2.70 2.06
CA ALA A 38 10.90 3.53 2.15
C ALA A 38 10.62 4.98 1.77
N THR A 39 9.82 5.20 0.71
CA THR A 39 9.47 6.56 0.23
C THR A 39 8.58 7.33 1.21
N TRP A 40 7.60 6.63 1.80
CA TRP A 40 6.65 7.21 2.74
C TRP A 40 7.09 7.09 4.20
N HIS A 41 8.34 6.72 4.46
CA HIS A 41 8.84 6.53 5.83
C HIS A 41 8.68 7.82 6.66
N PRO A 42 8.18 7.74 7.90
CA PRO A 42 7.92 8.91 8.74
C PRO A 42 9.18 9.70 9.10
N ASP A 43 10.37 9.11 8.95
CA ASP A 43 11.66 9.79 9.13
C ASP A 43 11.88 10.93 8.11
N HIS A 44 11.19 10.87 6.97
CA HIS A 44 11.19 11.94 5.97
C HIS A 44 10.17 13.05 6.29
N ALA A 45 9.38 12.90 7.37
CA ALA A 45 8.39 13.89 7.76
C ALA A 45 9.08 15.16 8.29
N ARG A 46 8.65 16.32 7.79
CA ARG A 46 9.18 17.62 8.23
C ARG A 46 8.32 18.31 9.28
N SER A 47 7.13 17.78 9.54
CA SER A 47 6.15 18.34 10.47
C SER A 47 5.23 17.23 10.97
N GLU A 48 4.55 17.47 12.10
CA GLU A 48 3.64 16.47 12.67
C GLU A 48 2.47 16.13 11.73
N GLU A 49 1.93 17.12 11.02
CA GLU A 49 0.89 16.91 9.99
C GLU A 49 1.39 16.01 8.84
N ASP A 50 2.64 16.19 8.41
CA ASP A 50 3.28 15.39 7.37
C ASP A 50 3.53 13.96 7.88
N ARG A 51 3.87 13.81 9.16
CA ARG A 51 4.03 12.51 9.83
C ARG A 51 2.71 11.75 9.83
N VAL A 52 1.61 12.40 10.23
CA VAL A 52 0.27 11.80 10.23
C VAL A 52 -0.14 11.39 8.81
N ALA A 53 0.03 12.25 7.80
CA ALA A 53 -0.31 11.92 6.42
C ALA A 53 0.52 10.74 5.88
N ARG A 54 1.81 10.67 6.23
CA ARG A 54 2.69 9.54 5.89
C ARG A 54 2.28 8.27 6.60
N GLU A 55 1.96 8.33 7.88
CA GLU A 55 1.47 7.20 8.66
C GLU A 55 0.17 6.64 8.07
N GLU A 56 -0.77 7.51 7.69
CA GLU A 56 -2.00 7.10 7.01
C GLU A 56 -1.71 6.41 5.67
N ARG A 57 -0.73 6.90 4.91
CA ARG A 57 -0.33 6.31 3.64
C ARG A 57 0.35 4.96 3.81
N ILE A 58 1.28 4.84 4.76
CA ILE A 58 1.93 3.58 5.15
C ILE A 58 0.87 2.55 5.60
N LYS A 59 -0.12 2.98 6.37
CA LYS A 59 -1.23 2.12 6.82
C LYS A 59 -2.03 1.58 5.64
N GLN A 60 -2.37 2.42 4.65
CA GLN A 60 -3.02 1.97 3.42
C GLN A 60 -2.17 0.94 2.65
N ILE A 61 -0.86 1.19 2.51
CA ILE A 61 0.08 0.28 1.84
C ILE A 61 0.14 -1.08 2.56
N ASN A 62 0.17 -1.07 3.90
CA ASN A 62 0.20 -2.30 4.69
C ASN A 62 -1.08 -3.12 4.55
N VAL A 63 -2.25 -2.49 4.66
CA VAL A 63 -3.55 -3.17 4.49
C VAL A 63 -3.69 -3.70 3.06
N ALA A 64 -3.29 -2.92 2.05
CA ALA A 64 -3.30 -3.37 0.65
C ALA A 64 -2.44 -4.62 0.45
N TRP A 65 -1.21 -4.61 0.97
CA TRP A 65 -0.30 -5.74 0.86
C TRP A 65 -0.82 -6.98 1.58
N ASP A 66 -1.38 -6.80 2.77
CA ASP A 66 -1.97 -7.87 3.57
C ASP A 66 -3.13 -8.55 2.83
N LEU A 67 -4.10 -7.79 2.32
CA LEU A 67 -5.19 -8.31 1.48
C LEU A 67 -4.70 -9.09 0.26
N ILE A 68 -3.61 -8.63 -0.37
CA ILE A 68 -3.02 -9.32 -1.53
C ILE A 68 -2.42 -10.66 -1.09
N GLN A 69 -1.70 -10.70 0.03
CA GLN A 69 -1.04 -11.90 0.56
C GLN A 69 -2.02 -12.92 1.14
N GLU A 70 -3.07 -12.48 1.87
CA GLU A 70 -3.98 -13.35 2.61
C GLU A 70 -4.62 -14.40 1.69
N LYS A 71 -5.21 -13.98 0.57
CA LYS A 71 -5.80 -14.91 -0.42
C LYS A 71 -4.76 -15.71 -1.24
N ARG A 72 -3.45 -15.44 -1.11
CA ARG A 72 -2.41 -16.23 -1.78
C ARG A 72 -1.90 -17.38 -0.91
N VAL A 73 -2.12 -17.31 0.40
CA VAL A 73 -1.85 -18.43 1.31
C VAL A 73 -2.94 -19.51 1.21
N GLU A 74 -4.13 -19.18 0.72
CA GLU A 74 -5.24 -20.13 0.48
C GLU A 74 -5.26 -20.75 -0.94
N ALA A 75 -4.10 -20.92 -1.61
CA ALA A 75 -4.01 -21.52 -2.95
C ALA A 75 -3.09 -22.75 -2.99
#